data_AF-A0A7V9ZFY6-F1
#
_entry.id   AF-A0A7V9ZFY6-F1
#
_cell.length_a   1.000
_cell.length_b   1.000
_cell.length_c   1.000
_cell.angle_alpha   90.00
_cell.angle_beta   90.00
_cell.angle_gamma   90.00
#
_symmetry.space_group_name_H-M   'P 1'
#
loop_
_entity.id
_entity.type
_entity.pdbx_description
1 polymer ?
#
loop_
_entity_poly.entity_id
_entity_poly.type
_entity_poly.pdbx_seq_one_letter_code
_entity_poly.pdbx_strand_id
1 'polypeptide(L)'
;MNGNVVLTASQPNATVPALACGTAFTFAVDAFDAANNRSTKAQVTASTAACVAADTQAPTAPTNVAASSRTATSIALTWSPSTDNVGVTGYGLYRGGSLVGTAGATTGIFSGLTCNTNYTLAVDAQDASGNRSNKATVMVSTTACADTTAPSSPTGFAASSVTQSSLTLTWNASTDNVGVAGYDVYKNGTKMESTTSRTSSQSGLACGTSYWFGVEALDAAGNRSTRAQVNASTSACSPPSTAPPPPTAPSGPITITQGGTYSGNWVGTGTGPAVRIATSAPVIIENSTIKNTGSASLIDANYPGAQLTVRRSTLEGAPGSVGKAVYSSGFKSVRVENCTILYTWGIRLDAIQAGGTIVVTKNKGRNMQLNTADRSHFFQAANHTERPAQIDVSWNEIINTFGQSGIEDVLNMYGAGYAKIHDNYIQGAYPESISGGYAGSGIMLDSGAHDNEVYNNIIVDTVNAGIGIASGWNNSVHDNRMVFDGRDDSGNTFVAANVGTYVWNYDANPNWANNHSINNSVGWIKANGQRNDMWFPDAPSSDYGTNTPLPNPITRQTEQAEYQNWLGKLAANGITVGA
;
A
#
# COMPACT_ATOMS: atom_id res chain seq x y z
N MET A 1 45.01 -83.72 0.47
CA MET A 1 45.08 -84.90 -0.43
C MET A 1 46.50 -85.46 -0.36
N ASN A 2 46.68 -86.79 -0.38
CA ASN A 2 47.90 -87.56 -0.03
C ASN A 2 47.98 -88.07 1.43
N GLY A 3 46.85 -88.31 2.10
CA GLY A 3 46.84 -88.99 3.40
C GLY A 3 47.37 -88.19 4.61
N ASN A 4 47.84 -86.96 4.40
CA ASN A 4 48.30 -86.07 5.47
C ASN A 4 47.14 -85.56 6.33
N VAL A 5 47.38 -85.47 7.64
CA VAL A 5 46.45 -84.86 8.61
C VAL A 5 46.33 -83.37 8.27
N VAL A 6 45.11 -82.93 7.92
CA VAL A 6 44.83 -81.54 7.53
C VAL A 6 44.56 -80.66 8.77
N LEU A 7 44.03 -81.25 9.84
CA LEU A 7 43.76 -80.61 11.13
C LEU A 7 43.51 -81.66 12.21
N THR A 8 43.70 -81.29 13.48
CA THR A 8 43.28 -82.08 14.67
C THR A 8 42.32 -81.24 15.49
N ALA A 9 41.18 -81.80 15.89
CA ALA A 9 40.15 -81.11 16.66
C ALA A 9 39.80 -81.91 17.92
N SER A 10 39.52 -81.22 19.03
CA SER A 10 39.06 -81.81 20.30
C SER A 10 37.54 -81.83 20.45
N GLN A 11 36.81 -81.32 19.44
CA GLN A 11 35.36 -81.26 19.36
C GLN A 11 34.87 -82.05 18.14
N PRO A 12 33.62 -82.55 18.11
CA PRO A 12 33.10 -83.35 17.00
C PRO A 12 32.76 -82.53 15.74
N ASN A 13 33.39 -81.37 15.55
CA ASN A 13 33.28 -80.54 14.36
C ASN A 13 34.63 -79.85 14.08
N ALA A 14 34.86 -79.54 12.81
CA ALA A 14 36.00 -78.75 12.37
C ALA A 14 35.66 -78.03 11.06
N THR A 15 36.23 -76.84 10.86
CA THR A 15 36.10 -76.08 9.61
C THR A 15 37.42 -76.18 8.84
N VAL A 16 37.35 -76.57 7.57
CA VAL A 16 38.49 -76.58 6.66
C VAL A 16 38.46 -75.30 5.83
N PRO A 17 39.35 -74.31 6.07
CA PRO A 17 39.39 -73.09 5.28
C PRO A 17 40.06 -73.31 3.92
N ALA A 18 39.94 -72.31 3.03
CA ALA A 18 40.70 -72.20 1.78
C ALA A 18 40.52 -73.35 0.76
N LEU A 19 39.32 -73.92 0.68
CA LEU A 19 38.97 -74.86 -0.38
C LEU A 19 38.68 -74.11 -1.69
N ALA A 20 39.22 -74.61 -2.81
CA ALA A 20 38.89 -74.07 -4.14
C ALA A 20 37.39 -74.24 -4.43
N CYS A 21 36.75 -73.24 -5.04
CA CYS A 21 35.35 -73.33 -5.48
C CYS A 21 35.18 -74.38 -6.59
N GLY A 22 33.95 -74.88 -6.76
CA GLY A 22 33.57 -75.86 -7.78
C GLY A 22 34.33 -77.19 -7.72
N THR A 23 34.96 -77.50 -6.60
CA THR A 23 35.88 -78.64 -6.47
C THR A 23 35.32 -79.65 -5.45
N ALA A 24 35.32 -80.92 -5.82
CA ALA A 24 34.97 -82.02 -4.92
C ALA A 24 36.17 -82.39 -4.03
N PHE A 25 35.95 -82.43 -2.72
CA PHE A 25 36.94 -82.84 -1.73
C PHE A 25 36.43 -84.05 -0.97
N THR A 26 37.28 -85.07 -0.82
CA THR A 26 37.03 -86.18 0.10
C THR A 26 37.78 -85.92 1.40
N PHE A 27 37.02 -85.87 2.51
CA PHE A 27 37.55 -85.75 3.85
C PHE A 27 37.43 -87.09 4.57
N ALA A 28 38.43 -87.41 5.39
CA ALA A 28 38.46 -88.60 6.23
C ALA A 28 38.76 -88.19 7.68
N VAL A 29 38.03 -88.75 8.63
CA VAL A 29 38.25 -88.53 10.06
C VAL A 29 38.45 -89.87 10.78
N ASP A 30 39.50 -89.95 11.60
CA ASP A 30 39.66 -90.99 12.63
C ASP A 30 39.71 -90.33 14.02
N ALA A 31 39.25 -91.05 15.03
CA ALA A 31 39.45 -90.67 16.43
C ALA A 31 40.72 -91.34 16.96
N PHE A 32 41.42 -90.70 17.90
CA PHE A 32 42.56 -91.31 18.59
C PHE A 32 42.53 -91.04 20.09
N ASP A 33 43.05 -91.99 20.89
CA ASP A 33 43.18 -91.84 22.34
C ASP A 33 44.56 -91.27 22.75
N ALA A 34 44.80 -91.09 24.06
CA ALA A 34 46.07 -90.59 24.57
C ALA A 34 47.28 -91.51 24.30
N ALA A 35 47.04 -92.78 23.97
CA ALA A 35 48.05 -93.75 23.54
C ALA A 35 48.22 -93.79 22.01
N ASN A 36 47.52 -92.90 21.28
CA ASN A 36 47.51 -92.78 19.82
C ASN A 36 46.92 -94.00 19.09
N ASN A 37 46.07 -94.79 19.75
CA ASN A 37 45.28 -95.82 19.09
C ASN A 37 44.21 -95.16 18.22
N ARG A 38 44.09 -95.55 16.94
CA ARG A 38 43.18 -94.88 15.98
C ARG A 38 42.00 -95.75 15.58
N SER A 39 40.83 -95.13 15.40
CA SER A 39 39.67 -95.78 14.81
C SER A 39 39.84 -96.02 13.30
N THR A 40 38.92 -96.79 12.71
CA THR A 40 38.73 -96.75 11.26
C THR A 40 38.33 -95.34 10.82
N LYS A 41 38.76 -94.95 9.62
CA LYS A 41 38.44 -93.63 9.06
C LYS A 41 37.02 -93.62 8.50
N ALA A 42 36.20 -92.68 8.94
CA ALA A 42 34.94 -92.34 8.27
C ALA A 42 35.22 -91.30 7.18
N GLN A 43 34.63 -91.48 5.99
CA GLN A 43 34.86 -90.60 4.84
C GLN A 43 33.57 -89.95 4.34
N VAL A 44 33.71 -88.71 3.88
CA VAL A 44 32.65 -87.98 3.17
C VAL A 44 33.26 -87.25 1.99
N THR A 45 32.55 -87.24 0.86
CA THR A 45 32.89 -86.38 -0.28
C THR A 45 31.87 -85.26 -0.34
N ALA A 46 32.35 -84.03 -0.34
CA ALA A 46 31.54 -82.83 -0.48
C ALA A 46 32.16 -81.93 -1.55
N SER A 47 31.32 -81.24 -2.31
CA SER A 47 31.78 -80.25 -3.29
C SER A 47 31.55 -78.84 -2.76
N THR A 48 32.53 -77.96 -2.96
CA THR A 48 32.33 -76.54 -2.78
C THR A 48 31.38 -76.00 -3.86
N ALA A 49 30.66 -74.92 -3.56
CA ALA A 49 29.81 -74.26 -4.55
C ALA A 49 30.62 -73.89 -5.81
N ALA A 50 29.99 -73.98 -6.98
CA ALA A 50 30.63 -73.65 -8.26
C ALA A 50 31.27 -72.26 -8.22
N CYS A 51 32.43 -72.10 -8.88
CA CYS A 51 33.02 -70.79 -9.07
C CYS A 51 32.05 -69.94 -9.90
N VAL A 52 31.64 -68.77 -9.39
CA VAL A 52 30.87 -67.81 -10.18
C VAL A 52 31.81 -67.27 -11.26
N ALA A 53 31.46 -67.44 -12.53
CA ALA A 53 32.22 -66.83 -13.61
C ALA A 53 32.22 -65.31 -13.44
N ALA A 54 33.35 -64.66 -13.70
CA ALA A 54 33.41 -63.20 -13.72
C ALA A 54 32.44 -62.68 -14.78
N ASP A 55 31.63 -61.69 -14.43
CA ASP A 55 30.73 -61.07 -15.40
C ASP A 55 31.54 -60.23 -16.39
N THR A 56 31.33 -60.50 -17.67
CA THR A 56 32.07 -59.88 -18.78
C THR A 56 31.16 -59.12 -19.75
N GLN A 57 29.85 -59.17 -19.52
CA GLN A 57 28.88 -58.47 -20.34
C GLN A 57 28.73 -57.03 -19.83
N ALA A 58 28.79 -56.07 -20.74
CA ALA A 58 28.58 -54.67 -20.39
C ALA A 58 27.08 -54.30 -20.43
N PRO A 59 26.64 -53.33 -19.61
CA PRO A 59 25.29 -52.80 -19.67
C PRO A 59 24.91 -52.21 -21.03
N THR A 60 23.61 -52.09 -21.30
CA THR A 60 23.11 -51.31 -22.43
C THR A 60 23.41 -49.82 -22.27
N ALA A 61 23.64 -49.11 -23.38
CA ALA A 61 23.88 -47.66 -23.32
C ALA A 61 22.62 -46.92 -22.86
N PRO A 62 22.74 -45.86 -22.03
CA PRO A 62 21.60 -45.04 -21.65
C PRO A 62 20.89 -44.44 -22.88
N THR A 63 19.57 -44.33 -22.85
CA THR A 63 18.79 -43.71 -23.94
C THR A 63 18.06 -42.45 -23.46
N ASN A 64 17.48 -41.68 -24.39
CA ASN A 64 16.72 -40.46 -24.09
C ASN A 64 17.51 -39.44 -23.24
N VAL A 65 18.82 -39.32 -23.47
CA VAL A 65 19.67 -38.36 -22.79
C VAL A 65 19.26 -36.95 -23.22
N ALA A 66 18.76 -36.16 -22.27
CA ALA A 66 18.31 -34.81 -22.52
C ALA A 66 18.65 -33.89 -21.34
N ALA A 67 18.75 -32.60 -21.60
CA ALA A 67 18.92 -31.61 -20.55
C ALA A 67 17.58 -31.35 -19.85
N SER A 68 17.53 -31.55 -18.54
CA SER A 68 16.36 -31.28 -17.71
C SER A 68 16.35 -29.86 -17.14
N SER A 69 17.51 -29.27 -16.93
CA SER A 69 17.67 -27.86 -16.56
C SER A 69 19.02 -27.30 -17.00
N ARG A 70 19.09 -25.97 -17.16
CA ARG A 70 20.28 -25.25 -17.62
C ARG A 70 20.39 -23.93 -16.88
N THR A 71 21.59 -23.61 -16.42
CA THR A 71 21.95 -22.30 -15.86
C THR A 71 23.16 -21.75 -16.61
N ALA A 72 23.67 -20.58 -16.19
CA ALA A 72 24.87 -19.98 -16.76
C ALA A 72 26.12 -20.83 -16.49
N THR A 73 26.14 -21.64 -15.42
CA THR A 73 27.33 -22.38 -14.98
C THR A 73 27.08 -23.87 -14.70
N SER A 74 25.87 -24.36 -14.97
CA SER A 74 25.54 -25.77 -14.80
C SER A 74 24.49 -26.29 -15.78
N ILE A 75 24.53 -27.58 -16.06
CA ILE A 75 23.54 -28.32 -16.87
C ILE A 75 23.21 -29.61 -16.15
N ALA A 76 21.92 -29.89 -15.96
CA ALA A 76 21.43 -31.18 -15.47
C ALA A 76 20.94 -32.01 -16.64
N LEU A 77 21.35 -33.29 -16.69
CA LEU A 77 20.87 -34.27 -17.65
C LEU A 77 19.96 -35.30 -16.96
N THR A 78 19.02 -35.83 -17.73
CA THR A 78 18.22 -37.00 -17.40
C THR A 78 18.30 -38.01 -18.54
N TRP A 79 18.16 -39.29 -18.23
CA TRP A 79 18.15 -40.36 -19.21
C TRP A 79 17.26 -41.52 -18.76
N SER A 80 16.99 -42.46 -19.66
CA SER A 80 16.30 -43.71 -19.33
C SER A 80 17.28 -44.73 -18.74
N PRO A 81 16.85 -45.55 -17.76
CA PRO A 81 17.71 -46.56 -17.15
C PRO A 81 18.28 -47.56 -18.17
N SER A 82 19.54 -47.95 -17.96
CA SER A 82 20.17 -49.05 -18.66
C SER A 82 19.81 -50.40 -18.03
N THR A 83 20.01 -51.47 -18.79
CA THR A 83 19.79 -52.87 -18.38
C THR A 83 21.07 -53.69 -18.54
N ASP A 84 21.20 -54.72 -17.71
CA ASP A 84 22.35 -55.62 -17.65
C ASP A 84 21.91 -57.02 -17.15
N ASN A 85 22.67 -58.08 -17.43
CA ASN A 85 22.37 -59.46 -17.04
C ASN A 85 22.52 -59.73 -15.54
N VAL A 86 23.35 -58.96 -14.83
CA VAL A 86 23.49 -59.04 -13.36
C VAL A 86 22.96 -57.78 -12.70
N GLY A 87 23.28 -56.60 -13.26
CA GLY A 87 22.68 -55.34 -12.81
C GLY A 87 23.59 -54.12 -12.98
N VAL A 88 22.97 -52.97 -13.24
CA VAL A 88 23.65 -51.68 -13.35
C VAL A 88 23.84 -51.07 -11.96
N THR A 89 25.06 -50.68 -11.63
CA THR A 89 25.43 -50.11 -10.32
C THR A 89 25.59 -48.60 -10.35
N GLY A 90 25.75 -48.00 -11.54
CA GLY A 90 25.81 -46.55 -11.69
C GLY A 90 26.09 -46.09 -13.11
N TYR A 91 26.32 -44.80 -13.24
CA TYR A 91 26.56 -44.12 -14.51
C TYR A 91 27.80 -43.22 -14.43
N GLY A 92 28.62 -43.18 -15.48
CA GLY A 92 29.70 -42.20 -15.62
C GLY A 92 29.23 -40.95 -16.35
N LEU A 93 29.63 -39.77 -15.86
CA LEU A 93 29.32 -38.48 -16.46
C LEU A 93 30.55 -37.93 -17.16
N TYR A 94 30.42 -37.60 -18.45
CA TYR A 94 31.54 -37.19 -19.29
C TYR A 94 31.33 -35.79 -19.88
N ARG A 95 32.39 -34.99 -19.87
CA ARG A 95 32.42 -33.66 -20.52
C ARG A 95 33.62 -33.60 -21.46
N GLY A 96 33.36 -33.37 -22.75
CA GLY A 96 34.42 -33.37 -23.77
C GLY A 96 35.16 -34.71 -23.89
N GLY A 97 34.49 -35.82 -23.59
CA GLY A 97 35.05 -37.18 -23.63
C GLY A 97 35.69 -37.67 -22.34
N SER A 98 36.05 -36.78 -21.40
CA SER A 98 36.67 -37.10 -20.11
C SER A 98 35.63 -37.34 -19.01
N LEU A 99 35.86 -38.33 -18.13
CA LEU A 99 35.02 -38.60 -16.97
C LEU A 99 35.17 -37.48 -15.95
N VAL A 100 34.08 -36.82 -15.60
CA VAL A 100 34.04 -35.69 -14.66
C VAL A 100 33.25 -35.98 -13.40
N GLY A 101 32.54 -37.10 -13.35
CA GLY A 101 31.79 -37.54 -12.17
C GLY A 101 31.04 -38.84 -12.41
N THR A 102 30.31 -39.28 -11.39
CA THR A 102 29.47 -40.49 -11.44
C THR A 102 28.11 -40.21 -10.83
N ALA A 103 27.08 -40.95 -11.24
CA ALA A 103 25.73 -40.87 -10.70
C ALA A 103 25.20 -42.27 -10.36
N GLY A 104 24.53 -42.40 -9.22
CA GLY A 104 23.81 -43.63 -8.85
C GLY A 104 22.35 -43.66 -9.32
N ALA A 105 21.86 -42.55 -9.87
CA ALA A 105 20.50 -42.40 -10.40
C ALA A 105 20.54 -42.06 -11.90
N THR A 106 19.38 -42.00 -12.55
CA THR A 106 19.26 -41.63 -13.97
C THR A 106 19.26 -40.11 -14.21
N THR A 107 19.97 -39.38 -13.36
CA THR A 107 20.14 -37.94 -13.41
C THR A 107 21.58 -37.56 -13.07
N GLY A 108 22.09 -36.48 -13.65
CA GLY A 108 23.47 -36.04 -13.41
C GLY A 108 23.63 -34.54 -13.64
N ILE A 109 24.46 -33.87 -12.83
CA ILE A 109 24.69 -32.43 -12.90
C ILE A 109 26.14 -32.16 -13.30
N PHE A 110 26.31 -31.36 -14.34
CA PHE A 110 27.59 -30.82 -14.79
C PHE A 110 27.69 -29.38 -14.29
N SER A 111 28.58 -29.12 -13.32
CA SER A 111 28.81 -27.79 -12.74
C SER A 111 30.13 -27.17 -13.20
N GLY A 112 30.38 -25.91 -12.83
CA GLY A 112 31.61 -25.19 -13.18
C GLY A 112 31.76 -24.99 -14.70
N LEU A 113 30.65 -24.79 -15.39
CA LEU A 113 30.60 -24.49 -16.82
C LEU A 113 30.74 -22.98 -17.06
N THR A 114 31.21 -22.61 -18.24
CA THR A 114 31.23 -21.24 -18.73
C THR A 114 29.87 -20.91 -19.33
N CYS A 115 29.37 -19.70 -19.10
CA CYS A 115 28.12 -19.22 -19.66
C CYS A 115 28.18 -19.06 -21.19
N ASN A 116 27.01 -19.09 -21.82
CA ASN A 116 26.86 -18.99 -23.27
C ASN A 116 27.79 -19.92 -24.08
N THR A 117 28.03 -21.13 -23.57
CA THR A 117 29.03 -22.07 -24.13
C THR A 117 28.36 -23.41 -24.44
N ASN A 118 28.64 -23.95 -25.63
CA ASN A 118 28.21 -25.29 -26.01
C ASN A 118 29.10 -26.34 -25.36
N TYR A 119 28.48 -27.31 -24.69
CA TYR A 119 29.16 -28.48 -24.15
C TYR A 119 28.68 -29.75 -24.83
N THR A 120 29.64 -30.64 -25.13
CA THR A 120 29.36 -32.04 -25.46
C THR A 120 29.43 -32.85 -24.17
N LEU A 121 28.26 -33.30 -23.71
CA LEU A 121 28.09 -34.06 -22.49
C LEU A 121 27.69 -35.49 -22.83
N ALA A 122 28.16 -36.46 -22.07
CA ALA A 122 27.80 -37.86 -22.30
C ALA A 122 27.64 -38.65 -21.01
N VAL A 123 26.90 -39.75 -21.10
CA VAL A 123 26.67 -40.69 -20.00
C VAL A 123 26.87 -42.12 -20.48
N ASP A 124 27.50 -42.96 -19.66
CA ASP A 124 27.55 -44.42 -19.82
C ASP A 124 26.97 -45.11 -18.58
N ALA A 125 26.69 -46.41 -18.67
CA ALA A 125 26.30 -47.25 -17.54
C ALA A 125 27.45 -48.18 -17.15
N GLN A 126 27.56 -48.49 -15.86
CA GLN A 126 28.55 -49.40 -15.29
C GLN A 126 27.87 -50.46 -14.42
N ASP A 127 28.37 -51.70 -14.46
CA ASP A 127 27.93 -52.82 -13.60
C ASP A 127 28.82 -53.01 -12.36
N ALA A 128 28.57 -54.06 -11.57
CA ALA A 128 29.37 -54.35 -10.36
C ALA A 128 30.78 -54.90 -10.67
N SER A 129 30.99 -55.45 -11.86
CA SER A 129 32.26 -56.03 -12.31
C SER A 129 33.16 -54.99 -13.00
N GLY A 130 32.66 -53.78 -13.22
CA GLY A 130 33.36 -52.65 -13.81
C GLY A 130 33.19 -52.52 -15.32
N ASN A 131 32.38 -53.36 -15.97
CA ASN A 131 32.10 -53.27 -17.41
C ASN A 131 31.29 -51.99 -17.70
N ARG A 132 31.60 -51.31 -18.81
CA ARG A 132 30.98 -50.04 -19.20
C ARG A 132 30.32 -50.10 -20.57
N SER A 133 29.15 -49.51 -20.68
CA SER A 133 28.42 -49.40 -21.95
C SER A 133 29.09 -48.43 -22.92
N ASN A 134 28.59 -48.38 -24.16
CA ASN A 134 28.82 -47.22 -25.04
C ASN A 134 28.28 -45.94 -24.40
N LYS A 135 28.89 -44.78 -24.73
CA LYS A 135 28.48 -43.45 -24.26
C LYS A 135 27.33 -42.91 -25.09
N ALA A 136 26.27 -42.44 -24.43
CA ALA A 136 25.21 -41.66 -25.05
C ALA A 136 25.50 -40.16 -24.87
N THR A 137 25.55 -39.42 -25.99
CA THR A 137 26.06 -38.04 -26.04
C THR A 137 24.97 -37.05 -26.41
N VAL A 138 24.98 -35.87 -25.79
CA VAL A 138 24.12 -34.72 -26.12
C VAL A 138 24.96 -33.44 -26.21
N MET A 139 24.64 -32.58 -27.18
CA MET A 139 25.18 -31.23 -27.26
C MET A 139 24.17 -30.24 -26.67
N VAL A 140 24.60 -29.46 -25.69
CA VAL A 140 23.73 -28.53 -24.98
C VAL A 140 24.52 -27.30 -24.54
N SER A 141 23.90 -26.13 -24.69
CA SER A 141 24.46 -24.84 -24.28
C SER A 141 24.07 -24.48 -22.86
N THR A 142 24.97 -23.89 -22.09
CA THR A 142 24.61 -23.10 -20.90
C THR A 142 23.80 -21.87 -21.30
N THR A 143 23.07 -21.27 -20.35
CA THR A 143 22.35 -20.02 -20.62
C THR A 143 23.31 -18.86 -20.78
N ALA A 144 22.82 -17.72 -21.30
CA ALA A 144 23.60 -16.50 -21.44
C ALA A 144 24.26 -16.09 -20.12
N CYS A 145 25.39 -15.37 -20.22
CA CYS A 145 26.04 -14.75 -19.08
C CYS A 145 25.10 -13.69 -18.47
N ALA A 146 25.23 -13.45 -17.16
CA ALA A 146 24.54 -12.32 -16.55
C ALA A 146 25.05 -11.03 -17.21
N ASP A 147 24.12 -10.16 -17.58
CA ASP A 147 24.50 -8.84 -18.09
C ASP A 147 24.86 -7.94 -16.92
N THR A 148 26.05 -7.36 -16.95
CA THR A 148 26.59 -6.49 -15.89
C THR A 148 26.96 -5.11 -16.41
N THR A 149 26.76 -4.88 -17.70
CA THR A 149 27.08 -3.60 -18.31
C THR A 149 25.86 -2.71 -18.19
N ALA A 150 26.05 -1.51 -17.67
CA ALA A 150 24.95 -0.56 -17.56
C ALA A 150 24.70 0.14 -18.91
N PRO A 151 23.43 0.52 -19.19
CA PRO A 151 23.12 1.40 -20.31
C PRO A 151 23.92 2.71 -20.28
N SER A 152 24.12 3.31 -21.46
CA SER A 152 24.66 4.67 -21.55
C SER A 152 23.75 5.68 -20.85
N SER A 153 24.32 6.76 -20.31
CA SER A 153 23.50 7.86 -19.76
C SER A 153 22.62 8.48 -20.85
N PRO A 154 21.34 8.80 -20.56
CA PRO A 154 20.49 9.53 -21.50
C PRO A 154 21.13 10.86 -21.91
N THR A 155 21.23 11.14 -23.20
CA THR A 155 21.78 12.41 -23.71
C THR A 155 20.67 13.40 -24.06
N GLY A 156 20.98 14.69 -24.20
CA GLY A 156 20.00 15.70 -24.60
C GLY A 156 18.87 15.90 -23.57
N PHE A 157 19.12 15.60 -22.30
CA PHE A 157 18.11 15.72 -21.25
C PHE A 157 17.77 17.20 -21.01
N ALA A 158 16.53 17.58 -21.32
CA ALA A 158 16.08 18.96 -21.28
C ALA A 158 14.62 19.08 -20.85
N ALA A 159 14.28 20.21 -20.24
CA ALA A 159 12.90 20.61 -19.97
C ALA A 159 12.38 21.55 -21.06
N SER A 160 11.12 21.39 -21.43
CA SER A 160 10.39 22.15 -22.45
C SER A 160 8.94 22.37 -22.00
N SER A 161 8.14 23.10 -22.79
CA SER A 161 6.72 23.35 -22.51
C SER A 161 6.44 23.83 -21.08
N VAL A 162 7.33 24.68 -20.57
CA VAL A 162 7.31 25.16 -19.19
C VAL A 162 6.15 26.13 -19.00
N THR A 163 5.27 25.82 -18.04
CA THR A 163 4.18 26.70 -17.58
C THR A 163 4.42 27.12 -16.12
N GLN A 164 3.44 27.76 -15.50
CA GLN A 164 3.49 28.09 -14.07
C GLN A 164 3.39 26.85 -13.18
N SER A 165 2.86 25.73 -13.66
CA SER A 165 2.62 24.54 -12.84
C SER A 165 2.94 23.21 -13.51
N SER A 166 3.54 23.26 -14.70
CA SER A 166 3.93 22.06 -15.44
C SER A 166 5.13 22.30 -16.35
N LEU A 167 5.76 21.20 -16.78
CA LEU A 167 6.79 21.17 -17.82
C LEU A 167 6.88 19.77 -18.43
N THR A 168 7.58 19.63 -19.54
CA THR A 168 7.84 18.35 -20.20
C THR A 168 9.34 18.10 -20.26
N LEU A 169 9.78 16.97 -19.72
CA LEU A 169 11.15 16.47 -19.80
C LEU A 169 11.31 15.61 -21.05
N THR A 170 12.40 15.77 -21.77
CA THR A 170 12.74 14.99 -22.97
C THR A 170 14.20 14.58 -22.94
N TRP A 171 14.52 13.42 -23.52
CA TRP A 171 15.88 12.91 -23.65
C TRP A 171 16.01 12.00 -24.88
N ASN A 172 17.24 11.80 -25.34
CA ASN A 172 17.56 10.86 -26.41
C ASN A 172 17.65 9.43 -25.87
N ALA A 173 17.51 8.46 -26.78
CA ALA A 173 17.64 7.05 -26.43
C ALA A 173 19.07 6.73 -25.94
N SER A 174 19.14 5.96 -24.86
CA SER A 174 20.37 5.29 -24.42
C SER A 174 20.63 4.03 -25.24
N THR A 175 21.88 3.56 -25.23
CA THR A 175 22.31 2.30 -25.84
C THR A 175 22.87 1.35 -24.79
N ASP A 176 22.76 0.06 -25.04
CA ASP A 176 23.23 -1.01 -24.17
C ASP A 176 23.65 -2.23 -25.03
N ASN A 177 24.51 -3.12 -24.51
CA ASN A 177 24.99 -4.31 -25.22
C ASN A 177 23.93 -5.41 -25.39
N VAL A 178 22.93 -5.50 -24.52
CA VAL A 178 21.78 -6.40 -24.67
C VAL A 178 20.52 -5.62 -25.01
N GLY A 179 20.27 -4.52 -24.31
CA GLY A 179 19.17 -3.61 -24.62
C GLY A 179 18.68 -2.82 -23.41
N VAL A 180 18.21 -1.61 -23.68
CA VAL A 180 17.62 -0.73 -22.67
C VAL A 180 16.16 -1.13 -22.45
N ALA A 181 15.79 -1.43 -21.20
CA ALA A 181 14.44 -1.83 -20.81
C ALA A 181 13.54 -0.62 -20.50
N GLY A 182 14.10 0.49 -20.03
CA GLY A 182 13.33 1.70 -19.74
C GLY A 182 14.16 2.82 -19.09
N TYR A 183 13.46 3.81 -18.57
CA TYR A 183 14.02 4.98 -17.89
C TYR A 183 13.31 5.25 -16.58
N ASP A 184 14.09 5.57 -15.54
CA ASP A 184 13.58 6.07 -14.26
C ASP A 184 13.73 7.59 -14.21
N VAL A 185 12.63 8.29 -13.92
CA VAL A 185 12.59 9.76 -13.85
C VAL A 185 12.55 10.18 -12.39
N TYR A 186 13.33 11.20 -12.04
CA TYR A 186 13.52 11.69 -10.68
C TYR A 186 13.17 13.17 -10.59
N LYS A 187 12.56 13.58 -9.48
CA LYS A 187 12.36 14.98 -9.10
C LYS A 187 12.90 15.17 -7.70
N ASN A 188 13.79 16.15 -7.54
CA ASN A 188 14.46 16.44 -6.29
C ASN A 188 15.11 15.21 -5.61
N GLY A 189 15.52 14.22 -6.41
CA GLY A 189 16.23 13.02 -5.95
C GLY A 189 15.37 11.83 -5.66
N THR A 190 14.07 12.05 -5.54
CA THR A 190 13.07 11.00 -5.39
C THR A 190 12.65 10.50 -6.77
N LYS A 191 12.61 9.17 -6.93
CA LYS A 191 12.06 8.55 -8.14
C LYS A 191 10.57 8.85 -8.24
N MET A 192 10.15 9.38 -9.38
CA MET A 192 8.77 9.73 -9.66
C MET A 192 8.06 8.62 -10.42
N GLU A 193 8.70 8.10 -11.48
CA GLU A 193 8.10 7.11 -12.37
C GLU A 193 9.16 6.27 -13.09
N SER A 194 8.69 5.21 -13.76
CA SER A 194 9.48 4.44 -14.74
C SER A 194 8.72 4.44 -16.07
N THR A 195 9.41 4.65 -17.18
CA THR A 195 8.78 4.75 -18.51
C THR A 195 9.67 4.17 -19.60
N THR A 196 9.05 3.63 -20.65
CA THR A 196 9.75 3.27 -21.90
C THR A 196 9.73 4.42 -22.92
N SER A 197 8.96 5.47 -22.63
CA SER A 197 8.93 6.69 -23.41
C SER A 197 10.20 7.51 -23.19
N ARG A 198 10.50 8.39 -24.15
CA ARG A 198 11.64 9.34 -24.13
C ARG A 198 11.20 10.74 -23.71
N THR A 199 10.00 10.84 -23.18
CA THR A 199 9.37 12.06 -22.71
C THR A 199 8.58 11.79 -21.44
N SER A 200 8.53 12.77 -20.55
CA SER A 200 7.79 12.73 -19.29
C SER A 200 7.17 14.10 -19.00
N SER A 201 5.87 14.13 -18.78
CA SER A 201 5.14 15.36 -18.44
C SER A 201 5.00 15.49 -16.93
N GLN A 202 5.45 16.61 -16.38
CA GLN A 202 5.40 16.93 -14.96
C GLN A 202 4.35 18.00 -14.73
N SER A 203 3.39 17.74 -13.84
CA SER A 203 2.31 18.67 -13.47
C SER A 203 2.24 18.89 -11.96
N GLY A 204 1.48 19.89 -11.51
CA GLY A 204 1.34 20.21 -10.09
C GLY A 204 2.60 20.81 -9.46
N LEU A 205 3.46 21.43 -10.27
CA LEU A 205 4.63 22.16 -9.80
C LEU A 205 4.21 23.53 -9.25
N ALA A 206 4.95 24.05 -8.27
CA ALA A 206 4.78 25.42 -7.80
C ALA A 206 5.35 26.40 -8.83
N CYS A 207 4.71 27.56 -9.00
CA CYS A 207 5.18 28.61 -9.91
C CYS A 207 6.45 29.29 -9.41
N GLY A 208 7.25 29.84 -10.33
CA GLY A 208 8.53 30.50 -10.04
C GLY A 208 9.53 29.63 -9.27
N THR A 209 9.35 28.31 -9.26
CA THR A 209 10.13 27.39 -8.42
C THR A 209 11.09 26.59 -9.29
N SER A 210 12.36 26.57 -8.89
CA SER A 210 13.39 25.74 -9.52
C SER A 210 13.33 24.32 -8.96
N TYR A 211 13.25 23.35 -9.86
CA TYR A 211 13.33 21.93 -9.56
C TYR A 211 14.56 21.34 -10.22
N TRP A 212 15.13 20.34 -9.58
CA TRP A 212 16.15 19.51 -10.21
C TRP A 212 15.53 18.18 -10.62
N PHE A 213 15.65 17.86 -11.90
CA PHE A 213 15.17 16.59 -12.47
C PHE A 213 16.34 15.70 -12.84
N GLY A 214 16.10 14.40 -12.80
CA GLY A 214 17.07 13.41 -13.23
C GLY A 214 16.43 12.31 -14.06
N VAL A 215 17.20 11.69 -14.95
CA VAL A 215 16.79 10.48 -15.66
C VAL A 215 17.94 9.48 -15.71
N GLU A 216 17.63 8.22 -15.44
CA GLU A 216 18.53 7.07 -15.56
C GLU A 216 17.94 6.09 -16.57
N ALA A 217 18.77 5.48 -17.41
CA ALA A 217 18.39 4.32 -18.21
C ALA A 217 18.65 3.04 -17.43
N LEU A 218 17.78 2.04 -17.60
CA LEU A 218 17.94 0.70 -17.02
C LEU A 218 17.76 -0.38 -18.08
N ASP A 219 18.45 -1.50 -17.92
CA ASP A 219 18.29 -2.70 -18.73
C ASP A 219 17.39 -3.74 -18.03
N ALA A 220 17.21 -4.90 -18.67
CA ALA A 220 16.41 -5.99 -18.11
C ALA A 220 17.13 -6.77 -16.99
N ALA A 221 18.44 -6.61 -16.84
CA ALA A 221 19.25 -7.22 -15.79
C ALA A 221 19.30 -6.37 -14.51
N GLY A 222 18.80 -5.13 -14.56
CA GLY A 222 18.75 -4.20 -13.44
C GLY A 222 19.96 -3.26 -13.35
N ASN A 223 20.85 -3.25 -14.35
CA ASN A 223 21.95 -2.29 -14.38
C ASN A 223 21.43 -0.89 -14.72
N ARG A 224 22.09 0.15 -14.18
CA ARG A 224 21.63 1.54 -14.26
C ARG A 224 22.72 2.44 -14.80
N SER A 225 22.36 3.31 -15.74
CA SER A 225 23.26 4.34 -16.25
C SER A 225 23.62 5.37 -15.18
N THR A 226 24.65 6.18 -15.43
CA THR A 226 24.80 7.44 -14.71
C THR A 226 23.59 8.34 -14.95
N ARG A 227 23.17 9.08 -13.93
CA ARG A 227 21.99 9.96 -13.99
C ARG A 227 22.28 11.23 -14.78
N ALA A 228 21.54 11.44 -15.86
CA ALA A 228 21.48 12.75 -16.52
C ALA A 228 20.62 13.70 -15.70
N GLN A 229 20.99 14.98 -15.59
CA GLN A 229 20.32 15.95 -14.73
C GLN A 229 20.04 17.26 -15.46
N VAL A 230 18.93 17.92 -15.10
CA VAL A 230 18.60 19.27 -15.57
C VAL A 230 17.93 20.06 -14.45
N ASN A 231 18.31 21.32 -14.30
CA ASN A 231 17.57 22.27 -13.48
C ASN A 231 16.54 22.97 -14.35
N ALA A 232 15.29 22.94 -13.94
CA ALA A 232 14.19 23.59 -14.65
C ALA A 232 13.33 24.37 -13.67
N SER A 233 13.13 25.65 -13.97
CA SER A 233 12.22 26.51 -13.22
C SER A 233 10.90 26.61 -13.93
N THR A 234 9.80 26.49 -13.18
CA THR A 234 8.48 26.87 -13.70
C THR A 234 8.47 28.37 -14.02
N SER A 235 7.57 28.76 -14.92
CA SER A 235 7.33 30.18 -15.18
C SER A 235 7.01 30.90 -13.88
N ALA A 236 7.49 32.14 -13.74
CA ALA A 236 7.17 32.98 -12.60
C ALA A 236 5.67 32.95 -12.33
N CYS A 237 5.30 32.93 -11.05
CA CYS A 237 3.91 33.13 -10.68
C CYS A 237 3.40 34.36 -11.41
N SER A 238 2.23 34.27 -12.05
CA SER A 238 1.57 35.50 -12.51
C SER A 238 1.57 36.47 -11.33
N PRO A 239 2.01 37.73 -11.50
CA PRO A 239 1.72 38.73 -10.50
C PRO A 239 0.21 38.66 -10.24
N PRO A 240 -0.24 38.79 -8.97
CA PRO A 240 -1.66 38.92 -8.72
C PRO A 240 -2.19 39.95 -9.70
N SER A 241 -3.23 39.62 -10.47
CA SER A 241 -4.05 40.65 -11.11
C SER A 241 -4.23 41.72 -10.04
N THR A 242 -3.83 42.97 -10.33
CA THR A 242 -3.92 44.06 -9.36
C THR A 242 -5.39 44.35 -9.11
N ALA A 243 -6.02 43.50 -8.31
CA ALA A 243 -7.19 43.84 -7.55
C ALA A 243 -6.78 45.02 -6.66
N PRO A 244 -7.64 46.04 -6.52
CA PRO A 244 -7.35 47.17 -5.65
C PRO A 244 -6.92 46.66 -4.27
N PRO A 245 -5.96 47.32 -3.59
CA PRO A 245 -5.67 47.01 -2.21
C PRO A 245 -7.00 47.03 -1.41
N PRO A 246 -7.24 46.07 -0.52
CA PRO A 246 -8.42 46.08 0.34
C PRO A 246 -8.53 47.46 1.01
N PRO A 247 -9.70 48.11 1.02
CA PRO A 247 -9.88 49.35 1.76
C PRO A 247 -9.42 49.15 3.21
N THR A 248 -8.59 50.06 3.73
CA THR A 248 -8.08 50.01 5.12
C THR A 248 -9.18 50.18 6.17
N ALA A 249 -10.40 50.53 5.77
CA ALA A 249 -11.60 50.48 6.58
C ALA A 249 -12.57 49.40 6.06
N PRO A 250 -13.24 48.63 6.93
CA PRO A 250 -14.32 47.75 6.51
C PRO A 250 -15.40 48.56 5.78
N SER A 251 -15.77 48.11 4.59
CA SER A 251 -16.87 48.65 3.79
C SER A 251 -18.18 47.91 4.08
N GLY A 252 -19.31 48.53 3.74
CA GLY A 252 -20.62 47.87 3.85
C GLY A 252 -20.77 46.68 2.90
N PRO A 253 -21.96 46.06 2.85
CA PRO A 253 -22.22 44.92 1.98
C PRO A 253 -21.94 45.20 0.50
N ILE A 254 -21.55 44.16 -0.23
CA ILE A 254 -21.38 44.19 -1.69
C ILE A 254 -22.28 43.17 -2.38
N THR A 255 -22.79 43.51 -3.57
CA THR A 255 -23.42 42.55 -4.49
C THR A 255 -22.56 42.44 -5.75
N ILE A 256 -22.08 41.23 -6.05
CA ILE A 256 -21.25 40.92 -7.21
C ILE A 256 -22.14 40.43 -8.34
N THR A 257 -22.28 41.21 -9.40
CA THR A 257 -23.14 40.93 -10.57
C THR A 257 -22.38 40.47 -11.81
N GLN A 258 -21.05 40.52 -11.79
CA GLN A 258 -20.18 40.12 -12.89
C GLN A 258 -19.12 39.13 -12.39
N GLY A 259 -18.65 38.26 -13.28
CA GLY A 259 -17.52 37.38 -12.97
C GLY A 259 -16.22 38.18 -12.86
N GLY A 260 -15.25 37.65 -12.11
CA GLY A 260 -13.96 38.31 -11.90
C GLY A 260 -13.34 37.99 -10.55
N THR A 261 -12.26 38.71 -10.24
CA THR A 261 -11.55 38.60 -8.96
C THR A 261 -11.79 39.83 -8.10
N TYR A 262 -12.13 39.60 -6.84
CA TYR A 262 -12.52 40.61 -5.87
C TYR A 262 -11.68 40.45 -4.60
N SER A 263 -11.26 41.58 -4.04
CA SER A 263 -10.61 41.69 -2.74
C SER A 263 -11.26 42.83 -1.96
N GLY A 264 -11.30 42.72 -0.65
CA GLY A 264 -11.93 43.75 0.17
C GLY A 264 -12.28 43.32 1.58
N ASN A 265 -12.57 44.33 2.40
CA ASN A 265 -13.06 44.17 3.75
C ASN A 265 -14.56 44.51 3.75
N TRP A 266 -15.45 43.53 3.91
CA TRP A 266 -16.90 43.72 3.85
C TRP A 266 -17.57 43.31 5.15
N VAL A 267 -18.52 44.13 5.61
CA VAL A 267 -19.31 43.87 6.83
C VAL A 267 -20.78 43.83 6.47
N GLY A 268 -21.46 42.75 6.85
CA GLY A 268 -22.89 42.58 6.71
C GLY A 268 -23.70 43.49 7.62
N THR A 269 -25.00 43.60 7.36
CA THR A 269 -25.92 44.43 8.17
C THR A 269 -26.54 43.68 9.35
N GLY A 270 -26.09 42.45 9.62
CA GLY A 270 -26.72 41.51 10.53
C GLY A 270 -27.92 40.78 9.95
N THR A 271 -28.80 41.47 9.22
CA THR A 271 -29.98 40.90 8.55
C THR A 271 -29.73 40.52 7.08
N GLY A 272 -28.65 41.02 6.48
CA GLY A 272 -28.23 40.72 5.11
C GLY A 272 -26.77 40.29 5.06
N PRO A 273 -26.36 39.61 3.97
CA PRO A 273 -25.00 39.12 3.82
C PRO A 273 -24.00 40.25 3.63
N ALA A 274 -22.74 40.01 3.98
CA ALA A 274 -21.65 40.92 3.67
C ALA A 274 -21.30 40.89 2.17
N VAL A 275 -21.38 39.71 1.56
CA VAL A 275 -21.17 39.53 0.12
C VAL A 275 -22.32 38.71 -0.46
N ARG A 276 -23.00 39.26 -1.47
CA ARG A 276 -23.98 38.54 -2.28
C ARG A 276 -23.42 38.26 -3.66
N ILE A 277 -23.50 37.01 -4.12
CA ILE A 277 -23.19 36.63 -5.50
C ILE A 277 -24.51 36.62 -6.30
N ALA A 278 -24.57 37.41 -7.36
CA ALA A 278 -25.72 37.57 -8.24
C ALA A 278 -25.35 37.32 -9.71
N THR A 279 -24.53 36.30 -9.95
CA THR A 279 -24.03 35.92 -11.27
C THR A 279 -23.67 34.43 -11.32
N SER A 280 -23.80 33.83 -12.50
CA SER A 280 -23.31 32.47 -12.80
C SER A 280 -21.91 32.48 -13.40
N ALA A 281 -21.37 33.66 -13.72
CA ALA A 281 -19.98 33.80 -14.16
C ALA A 281 -19.02 33.50 -12.99
N PRO A 282 -17.81 32.94 -13.24
CA PRO A 282 -16.85 32.64 -12.18
C PRO A 282 -16.46 33.87 -11.35
N VAL A 283 -16.61 33.76 -10.04
CA VAL A 283 -16.21 34.78 -9.05
C VAL A 283 -15.13 34.21 -8.15
N ILE A 284 -14.04 34.97 -7.99
CA ILE A 284 -12.97 34.69 -7.04
C ILE A 284 -12.95 35.80 -6.00
N ILE A 285 -13.11 35.46 -4.73
CA ILE A 285 -12.88 36.35 -3.60
C ILE A 285 -11.55 35.95 -2.96
N GLU A 286 -10.61 36.89 -2.86
CA GLU A 286 -9.31 36.61 -2.26
C GLU A 286 -8.72 37.75 -1.46
N ASN A 287 -7.89 37.42 -0.45
CA ASN A 287 -7.24 38.39 0.42
C ASN A 287 -8.25 39.34 1.09
N SER A 288 -9.37 38.76 1.51
CA SER A 288 -10.52 39.49 2.03
C SER A 288 -10.75 39.21 3.51
N THR A 289 -11.33 40.20 4.20
CA THR A 289 -11.94 40.00 5.52
C THR A 289 -13.43 40.23 5.40
N ILE A 290 -14.23 39.22 5.75
CA ILE A 290 -15.69 39.25 5.59
C ILE A 290 -16.29 39.00 6.96
N LYS A 291 -17.08 39.96 7.43
CA LYS A 291 -17.69 39.90 8.76
C LYS A 291 -19.20 40.03 8.71
N ASN A 292 -19.89 39.41 9.66
CA ASN A 292 -21.31 39.69 9.90
C ASN A 292 -21.62 39.59 11.39
N THR A 293 -22.48 40.49 11.88
CA THR A 293 -22.82 40.60 13.32
C THR A 293 -24.23 40.11 13.64
N GLY A 294 -24.91 39.46 12.70
CA GLY A 294 -26.26 38.93 12.87
C GLY A 294 -26.47 37.64 12.06
N SER A 295 -27.70 37.12 12.06
CA SER A 295 -28.03 35.77 11.60
C SER A 295 -27.91 35.51 10.09
N ALA A 296 -27.64 36.54 9.27
CA ALA A 296 -27.42 36.35 7.84
C ALA A 296 -26.04 35.76 7.53
N SER A 297 -25.95 34.95 6.47
CA SER A 297 -24.68 34.38 5.99
C SER A 297 -23.66 35.46 5.66
N LEU A 298 -22.37 35.21 5.85
CA LEU A 298 -21.31 36.14 5.47
C LEU A 298 -21.25 36.27 3.95
N ILE A 299 -21.18 35.14 3.26
CA ILE A 299 -21.29 35.06 1.80
C ILE A 299 -22.56 34.30 1.45
N ASP A 300 -23.46 34.98 0.75
CA ASP A 300 -24.66 34.42 0.15
C ASP A 300 -24.43 34.25 -1.35
N ALA A 301 -24.18 33.01 -1.75
CA ALA A 301 -24.01 32.61 -3.14
C ALA A 301 -25.20 31.77 -3.64
N ASN A 302 -26.39 31.99 -3.07
CA ASN A 302 -27.61 31.31 -3.50
C ASN A 302 -28.13 31.89 -4.83
N TYR A 303 -27.41 31.57 -5.92
CA TYR A 303 -27.73 31.98 -7.27
C TYR A 303 -27.60 30.76 -8.21
N PRO A 304 -28.60 30.49 -9.08
CA PRO A 304 -28.56 29.34 -9.98
C PRO A 304 -27.28 29.31 -10.83
N GLY A 305 -26.53 28.22 -10.73
CA GLY A 305 -25.27 28.05 -11.46
C GLY A 305 -24.12 28.91 -10.94
N ALA A 306 -24.18 29.42 -9.70
CA ALA A 306 -23.08 30.15 -9.09
C ALA A 306 -21.77 29.36 -9.15
N GLN A 307 -20.68 30.08 -9.43
CA GLN A 307 -19.31 29.57 -9.48
C GLN A 307 -18.44 30.44 -8.58
N LEU A 308 -18.23 30.01 -7.33
CA LEU A 308 -17.54 30.81 -6.31
C LEU A 308 -16.24 30.13 -5.87
N THR A 309 -15.14 30.88 -5.87
CA THR A 309 -13.92 30.55 -5.14
C THR A 309 -13.68 31.60 -4.06
N VAL A 310 -13.51 31.18 -2.82
CA VAL A 310 -13.06 32.02 -1.70
C VAL A 310 -11.72 31.49 -1.25
N ARG A 311 -10.68 32.34 -1.24
CA ARG A 311 -9.35 31.90 -0.84
C ARG A 311 -8.55 32.93 -0.06
N ARG A 312 -7.62 32.48 0.78
CA ARG A 312 -6.71 33.39 1.54
C ARG A 312 -7.50 34.51 2.24
N SER A 313 -8.60 34.15 2.87
CA SER A 313 -9.58 35.11 3.38
C SER A 313 -10.07 34.73 4.77
N THR A 314 -10.39 35.73 5.57
CA THR A 314 -10.95 35.58 6.91
C THR A 314 -12.46 35.77 6.85
N LEU A 315 -13.22 34.75 7.26
CA LEU A 315 -14.67 34.74 7.38
C LEU A 315 -15.02 34.70 8.88
N GLU A 316 -15.41 35.83 9.44
CA GLU A 316 -15.56 35.99 10.89
C GLU A 316 -16.97 36.48 11.25
N GLY A 317 -17.73 35.65 11.97
CA GLY A 317 -18.98 36.11 12.58
C GLY A 317 -18.78 36.65 14.00
N ALA A 318 -19.86 37.15 14.60
CA ALA A 318 -19.96 37.45 16.03
C ALA A 318 -20.32 36.20 16.88
N PRO A 319 -19.69 36.00 18.06
CA PRO A 319 -20.13 34.99 19.02
C PRO A 319 -21.63 35.11 19.34
N GLY A 320 -22.36 33.99 19.32
CA GLY A 320 -23.76 33.87 19.75
C GLY A 320 -24.87 34.21 18.74
N SER A 321 -24.63 34.87 17.59
CA SER A 321 -25.72 35.21 16.65
C SER A 321 -25.25 35.50 15.23
N VAL A 322 -25.05 34.46 14.41
CA VAL A 322 -24.36 34.58 13.10
C VAL A 322 -24.86 33.61 12.07
N GLY A 323 -24.92 33.99 10.79
CA GLY A 323 -25.23 33.05 9.72
C GLY A 323 -24.09 32.11 9.32
N LYS A 324 -24.28 31.41 8.21
CA LYS A 324 -23.26 30.55 7.57
C LYS A 324 -22.08 31.41 7.07
N ALA A 325 -20.86 30.88 7.13
CA ALA A 325 -19.70 31.51 6.48
C ALA A 325 -19.93 31.61 4.96
N VAL A 326 -20.41 30.53 4.35
CA VAL A 326 -20.82 30.47 2.96
C VAL A 326 -22.11 29.67 2.86
N TYR A 327 -23.11 30.24 2.21
CA TYR A 327 -24.34 29.54 1.84
C TYR A 327 -24.52 29.56 0.34
N SER A 328 -24.90 28.42 -0.24
CA SER A 328 -25.28 28.33 -1.65
C SER A 328 -26.22 27.16 -1.89
N SER A 329 -27.20 27.34 -2.77
CA SER A 329 -28.09 26.29 -3.27
C SER A 329 -28.20 26.38 -4.79
N GLY A 330 -28.27 25.23 -5.48
CA GLY A 330 -28.44 25.22 -6.94
C GLY A 330 -27.21 25.69 -7.73
N PHE A 331 -26.02 25.58 -7.14
CA PHE A 331 -24.76 26.11 -7.68
C PHE A 331 -24.02 25.11 -8.59
N LYS A 332 -23.08 25.62 -9.39
CA LYS A 332 -22.21 24.80 -10.25
C LYS A 332 -20.89 24.44 -9.57
N SER A 333 -20.23 25.39 -8.91
CA SER A 333 -19.00 25.10 -8.18
C SER A 333 -18.78 26.02 -6.99
N VAL A 334 -18.35 25.45 -5.86
CA VAL A 334 -17.87 26.22 -4.71
C VAL A 334 -16.51 25.68 -4.25
N ARG A 335 -15.53 26.57 -4.14
CA ARG A 335 -14.22 26.31 -3.55
C ARG A 335 -13.98 27.25 -2.39
N VAL A 336 -13.67 26.72 -1.22
CA VAL A 336 -13.22 27.49 -0.05
C VAL A 336 -11.87 26.94 0.37
N GLU A 337 -10.80 27.69 0.13
CA GLU A 337 -9.44 27.22 0.34
C GLU A 337 -8.52 28.20 1.07
N ASN A 338 -7.69 27.71 2.00
CA ASN A 338 -6.79 28.59 2.76
C ASN A 338 -7.56 29.75 3.41
N CYS A 339 -8.72 29.48 4.03
CA CYS A 339 -9.49 30.48 4.75
C CYS A 339 -9.38 30.26 6.26
N THR A 340 -9.53 31.35 7.01
CA THR A 340 -9.78 31.28 8.45
C THR A 340 -11.26 31.55 8.68
N ILE A 341 -11.98 30.61 9.29
CA ILE A 341 -13.43 30.65 9.50
C ILE A 341 -13.68 30.60 11.00
N LEU A 342 -14.22 31.69 11.56
CA LEU A 342 -14.44 31.82 13.01
C LEU A 342 -15.86 32.24 13.32
N TYR A 343 -16.42 31.65 14.37
CA TYR A 343 -17.70 32.07 14.93
C TYR A 343 -18.79 32.18 13.86
N THR A 344 -19.02 31.12 13.09
CA THR A 344 -20.10 31.06 12.09
C THR A 344 -20.90 29.77 12.27
N TRP A 345 -22.00 29.62 11.54
CA TRP A 345 -22.70 28.33 11.39
C TRP A 345 -22.05 27.41 10.32
N GLY A 346 -20.81 27.72 9.91
CA GLY A 346 -20.00 27.03 8.92
C GLY A 346 -20.47 27.19 7.47
N ILE A 347 -20.05 26.27 6.61
CA ILE A 347 -20.34 26.27 5.17
C ILE A 347 -21.50 25.30 4.92
N ARG A 348 -22.57 25.78 4.27
CA ARG A 348 -23.71 24.94 3.85
C ARG A 348 -23.91 25.04 2.35
N LEU A 349 -23.83 23.90 1.68
CA LEU A 349 -23.92 23.78 0.24
C LEU A 349 -24.99 22.76 -0.14
N ASP A 350 -26.08 23.26 -0.69
CA ASP A 350 -27.26 22.45 -1.03
C ASP A 350 -27.38 22.30 -2.55
N ALA A 351 -27.92 21.18 -3.03
CA ALA A 351 -28.36 21.01 -4.43
C ALA A 351 -27.30 21.40 -5.49
N ILE A 352 -26.09 20.84 -5.40
CA ILE A 352 -25.08 21.00 -6.46
C ILE A 352 -25.62 20.47 -7.80
N GLN A 353 -25.35 21.21 -8.88
CA GLN A 353 -25.73 20.79 -10.24
C GLN A 353 -24.86 19.63 -10.76
N ALA A 354 -25.38 18.81 -11.67
CA ALA A 354 -24.66 17.72 -12.33
C ALA A 354 -23.26 18.13 -12.80
N GLY A 355 -22.27 17.30 -12.49
CA GLY A 355 -20.87 17.56 -12.85
C GLY A 355 -20.28 18.83 -12.21
N GLY A 356 -20.93 19.36 -11.17
CA GLY A 356 -20.40 20.44 -10.35
C GLY A 356 -19.31 19.98 -9.39
N THR A 357 -18.65 20.95 -8.73
CA THR A 357 -17.57 20.64 -7.78
C THR A 357 -17.71 21.38 -6.45
N ILE A 358 -17.44 20.67 -5.35
CA ILE A 358 -17.22 21.27 -4.03
C ILE A 358 -15.79 20.97 -3.61
N VAL A 359 -15.04 22.00 -3.20
CA VAL A 359 -13.73 21.84 -2.59
C VAL A 359 -13.62 22.69 -1.34
N VAL A 360 -13.49 22.07 -0.17
CA VAL A 360 -13.27 22.74 1.11
C VAL A 360 -11.94 22.24 1.65
N THR A 361 -10.87 23.02 1.43
CA THR A 361 -9.51 22.52 1.69
C THR A 361 -8.59 23.51 2.39
N LYS A 362 -7.70 23.01 3.25
CA LYS A 362 -6.66 23.83 3.90
C LYS A 362 -7.19 25.00 4.74
N ASN A 363 -8.41 24.89 5.26
CA ASN A 363 -9.01 25.96 6.07
C ASN A 363 -8.68 25.78 7.56
N LYS A 364 -8.71 26.89 8.31
CA LYS A 364 -8.72 26.90 9.78
C LYS A 364 -10.13 27.24 10.26
N GLY A 365 -10.84 26.27 10.82
CA GLY A 365 -12.12 26.44 11.50
C GLY A 365 -11.93 26.64 12.99
N ARG A 366 -12.61 27.63 13.58
CA ARG A 366 -12.59 27.89 15.03
C ARG A 366 -13.96 28.23 15.60
N ASN A 367 -14.35 27.53 16.65
CA ASN A 367 -15.49 27.85 17.50
C ASN A 367 -16.78 28.12 16.71
N MET A 368 -17.21 27.13 15.92
CA MET A 368 -18.48 27.23 15.19
C MET A 368 -19.63 27.42 16.19
N GLN A 369 -20.54 28.34 15.86
CA GLN A 369 -21.64 28.74 16.74
C GLN A 369 -22.86 27.86 16.50
N LEU A 370 -23.72 27.73 17.49
CA LEU A 370 -24.97 26.98 17.35
C LEU A 370 -26.03 27.77 16.59
N ASN A 371 -26.85 27.03 15.84
CA ASN A 371 -28.18 27.42 15.41
C ASN A 371 -29.18 26.41 15.98
N THR A 372 -30.13 26.83 16.80
CA THR A 372 -31.17 25.95 17.35
C THR A 372 -32.18 25.49 16.29
N ALA A 373 -32.26 26.16 15.13
CA ALA A 373 -33.18 25.82 14.04
C ALA A 373 -32.61 24.84 13.01
N ASP A 374 -31.32 24.97 12.63
CA ASP A 374 -30.71 24.15 11.56
C ASP A 374 -29.68 23.14 12.06
N ARG A 375 -29.33 23.17 13.35
CA ARG A 375 -28.06 22.60 13.87
C ARG A 375 -26.85 23.16 13.09
N SER A 376 -25.67 23.14 13.68
CA SER A 376 -24.49 23.82 13.08
C SER A 376 -23.37 22.86 12.83
N HIS A 377 -22.72 23.06 11.68
CA HIS A 377 -21.62 22.24 11.17
C HIS A 377 -20.50 23.16 10.72
N PHE A 378 -19.25 22.68 10.66
CA PHE A 378 -18.20 23.42 9.98
C PHE A 378 -18.43 23.35 8.47
N PHE A 379 -18.81 22.16 7.99
CA PHE A 379 -19.21 21.94 6.61
C PHE A 379 -20.37 20.95 6.53
N GLN A 380 -21.38 21.29 5.73
CA GLN A 380 -22.45 20.39 5.34
C GLN A 380 -22.69 20.47 3.83
N ALA A 381 -22.71 19.30 3.19
CA ALA A 381 -23.26 19.12 1.85
C ALA A 381 -24.62 18.43 1.97
N ALA A 382 -25.62 18.89 1.21
CA ALA A 382 -26.96 18.33 1.30
C ALA A 382 -27.71 18.24 -0.04
N ASN A 383 -28.61 17.26 -0.11
CA ASN A 383 -29.74 17.23 -1.07
C ASN A 383 -29.36 17.40 -2.55
N HIS A 384 -28.33 16.69 -3.01
CA HIS A 384 -28.05 16.61 -4.45
C HIS A 384 -28.72 15.38 -5.07
N THR A 385 -29.34 15.54 -6.24
CA THR A 385 -30.01 14.43 -6.96
C THR A 385 -29.20 13.97 -8.18
N GLU A 386 -28.13 14.70 -8.50
CA GLU A 386 -27.31 14.48 -9.68
C GLU A 386 -25.86 14.19 -9.24
N ARG A 387 -25.13 13.38 -10.01
CA ARG A 387 -23.75 13.02 -9.69
C ARG A 387 -22.83 14.24 -9.82
N PRO A 388 -22.19 14.73 -8.73
CA PRO A 388 -21.18 15.76 -8.81
C PRO A 388 -19.92 15.21 -9.48
N ALA A 389 -19.11 16.10 -10.05
CA ALA A 389 -17.80 15.71 -10.58
C ALA A 389 -16.81 15.43 -9.44
N GLN A 390 -16.88 16.22 -8.36
CA GLN A 390 -16.02 16.08 -7.19
C GLN A 390 -16.63 16.76 -5.97
N ILE A 391 -16.66 16.07 -4.83
CA ILE A 391 -16.76 16.71 -3.50
C ILE A 391 -15.49 16.33 -2.74
N ASP A 392 -14.66 17.32 -2.41
CA ASP A 392 -13.38 17.13 -1.72
C ASP A 392 -13.32 17.99 -0.46
N VAL A 393 -13.19 17.35 0.70
CA VAL A 393 -13.05 18.00 1.99
C VAL A 393 -11.74 17.55 2.61
N SER A 394 -10.70 18.36 2.46
CA SER A 394 -9.34 17.91 2.73
C SER A 394 -8.45 18.88 3.50
N TRP A 395 -7.54 18.36 4.32
CA TRP A 395 -6.51 19.19 4.98
C TRP A 395 -7.03 20.35 5.84
N ASN A 396 -8.26 20.29 6.36
CA ASN A 396 -8.79 21.34 7.22
C ASN A 396 -8.37 21.12 8.69
N GLU A 397 -8.07 22.21 9.38
CA GLU A 397 -7.84 22.25 10.82
C GLU A 397 -9.05 22.85 11.52
N ILE A 398 -9.86 22.02 12.17
CA ILE A 398 -11.10 22.46 12.79
C ILE A 398 -10.96 22.23 14.30
N ILE A 399 -10.90 23.31 15.06
CA ILE A 399 -10.73 23.27 16.51
C ILE A 399 -11.86 24.08 17.14
N ASN A 400 -12.74 23.38 17.83
CA ASN A 400 -13.76 23.98 18.68
C ASN A 400 -13.31 23.85 20.13
N THR A 401 -13.59 24.87 20.94
CA THR A 401 -13.32 24.87 22.37
C THR A 401 -14.63 24.66 23.13
N PHE A 402 -14.59 23.79 24.14
CA PHE A 402 -15.74 23.52 25.00
C PHE A 402 -16.24 24.83 25.65
N GLY A 403 -17.55 25.05 25.63
CA GLY A 403 -18.18 26.29 26.12
C GLY A 403 -18.05 27.52 25.21
N GLN A 404 -17.29 27.44 24.11
CA GLN A 404 -17.18 28.53 23.10
C GLN A 404 -17.77 28.16 21.73
N SER A 405 -18.14 26.89 21.57
CA SER A 405 -18.78 26.34 20.38
C SER A 405 -20.06 25.64 20.78
N GLY A 406 -21.03 25.62 19.86
CA GLY A 406 -22.23 24.79 19.98
C GLY A 406 -22.48 24.04 18.68
N ILE A 407 -21.42 23.55 18.07
CA ILE A 407 -21.51 22.73 16.87
C ILE A 407 -22.15 21.38 17.21
N GLU A 408 -23.01 20.88 16.32
CA GLU A 408 -23.44 19.48 16.39
C GLU A 408 -22.37 18.65 15.67
N ASP A 409 -22.58 18.22 14.43
CA ASP A 409 -21.54 17.52 13.70
C ASP A 409 -20.47 18.46 13.14
N VAL A 410 -19.21 18.05 13.09
CA VAL A 410 -18.18 18.90 12.48
C VAL A 410 -18.31 18.88 10.95
N LEU A 411 -18.32 17.70 10.35
CA LEU A 411 -18.55 17.48 8.92
C LEU A 411 -19.77 16.58 8.73
N ASN A 412 -20.76 17.01 7.96
CA ASN A 412 -22.00 16.27 7.77
C ASN A 412 -22.35 16.11 6.28
N MET A 413 -22.57 14.87 5.84
CA MET A 413 -23.12 14.53 4.52
C MET A 413 -24.60 14.20 4.69
N TYR A 414 -25.47 15.18 4.45
CA TYR A 414 -26.92 15.05 4.64
C TYR A 414 -27.58 14.58 3.34
N GLY A 415 -27.58 13.26 3.12
CA GLY A 415 -28.00 12.68 1.84
C GLY A 415 -27.05 12.97 0.67
N ALA A 416 -25.92 13.61 0.95
CA ALA A 416 -24.88 13.90 -0.04
C ALA A 416 -23.99 12.68 -0.28
N GLY A 417 -23.36 12.66 -1.46
CA GLY A 417 -22.63 11.51 -1.94
C GLY A 417 -21.46 11.84 -2.85
N TYR A 418 -20.66 10.83 -3.21
CA TYR A 418 -19.45 11.00 -4.02
C TYR A 418 -18.41 11.92 -3.38
N ALA A 419 -18.41 12.03 -2.04
CA ALA A 419 -17.47 12.85 -1.30
C ALA A 419 -16.21 12.07 -0.91
N LYS A 420 -15.07 12.75 -1.01
CA LYS A 420 -13.81 12.35 -0.38
C LYS A 420 -13.55 13.27 0.79
N ILE A 421 -13.53 12.72 1.99
CA ILE A 421 -13.28 13.47 3.23
C ILE A 421 -12.00 12.94 3.85
N HIS A 422 -10.90 13.69 3.75
CA HIS A 422 -9.60 13.14 4.13
C HIS A 422 -8.58 14.12 4.67
N ASP A 423 -7.61 13.60 5.44
CA ASP A 423 -6.48 14.36 5.97
C ASP A 423 -6.87 15.58 6.85
N ASN A 424 -8.10 15.63 7.34
CA ASN A 424 -8.56 16.69 8.24
C ASN A 424 -8.13 16.41 9.68
N TYR A 425 -7.90 17.49 10.44
CA TYR A 425 -7.84 17.45 11.89
C TYR A 425 -9.12 18.07 12.45
N ILE A 426 -9.84 17.29 13.25
CA ILE A 426 -11.10 17.68 13.85
C ILE A 426 -10.96 17.55 15.37
N GLN A 427 -11.19 18.65 16.07
CA GLN A 427 -11.25 18.69 17.51
C GLN A 427 -12.50 19.42 17.98
N GLY A 428 -13.24 18.78 18.89
CA GLY A 428 -14.39 19.40 19.54
C GLY A 428 -15.67 19.31 18.72
N ALA A 429 -16.62 18.54 19.24
CA ALA A 429 -18.02 18.51 18.80
C ALA A 429 -18.90 18.61 20.06
N TYR A 430 -18.99 19.82 20.61
CA TYR A 430 -19.55 20.04 21.94
C TYR A 430 -20.99 20.55 21.84
N PRO A 431 -21.97 19.85 22.45
CA PRO A 431 -23.34 20.34 22.54
C PRO A 431 -23.48 21.41 23.62
N GLU A 432 -24.67 22.04 23.67
CA GLU A 432 -25.02 23.06 24.67
C GLU A 432 -24.95 22.58 26.13
N SER A 433 -24.98 21.26 26.39
CA SER A 433 -25.00 20.74 27.76
C SER A 433 -24.25 19.41 27.91
N ILE A 434 -23.57 19.26 29.05
CA ILE A 434 -22.91 18.03 29.51
C ILE A 434 -23.87 17.05 30.23
N SER A 435 -25.10 17.49 30.55
CA SER A 435 -25.98 16.80 31.51
C SER A 435 -26.93 15.74 30.93
N GLY A 436 -26.85 15.44 29.62
CA GLY A 436 -27.57 14.35 28.95
C GLY A 436 -28.27 14.78 27.66
N GLY A 437 -28.25 13.92 26.64
CA GLY A 437 -28.78 14.20 25.29
C GLY A 437 -27.80 13.77 24.19
N TYR A 438 -28.22 13.87 22.92
CA TYR A 438 -27.31 13.71 21.78
C TYR A 438 -26.30 14.86 21.77
N ALA A 439 -25.04 14.53 21.56
CA ALA A 439 -23.95 15.48 21.40
C ALA A 439 -23.45 15.48 19.95
N GLY A 440 -22.71 16.51 19.57
CA GLY A 440 -22.09 16.57 18.26
C GLY A 440 -21.14 15.40 17.97
N SER A 441 -21.00 15.03 16.69
CA SER A 441 -20.03 14.03 16.21
C SER A 441 -18.92 14.67 15.35
N GLY A 442 -17.80 13.96 15.13
CA GLY A 442 -16.76 14.43 14.23
C GLY A 442 -17.22 14.46 12.78
N ILE A 443 -17.46 13.28 12.20
CA ILE A 443 -17.94 13.13 10.82
C ILE A 443 -19.20 12.28 10.81
N MET A 444 -20.26 12.76 10.16
CA MET A 444 -21.54 12.08 10.08
C MET A 444 -21.98 11.85 8.63
N LEU A 445 -22.34 10.61 8.32
CA LEU A 445 -22.97 10.19 7.06
C LEU A 445 -24.40 9.75 7.36
N ASP A 446 -25.39 10.60 7.07
CA ASP A 446 -26.79 10.38 7.42
C ASP A 446 -27.74 10.71 6.25
N SER A 447 -29.05 10.54 6.47
CA SER A 447 -30.12 11.01 5.57
C SER A 447 -29.99 10.54 4.13
N GLY A 448 -29.47 9.32 3.92
CA GLY A 448 -29.23 8.74 2.60
C GLY A 448 -27.86 9.07 1.98
N ALA A 449 -26.86 9.43 2.78
CA ALA A 449 -25.49 9.61 2.33
C ALA A 449 -24.98 8.40 1.53
N HIS A 450 -24.32 8.61 0.39
CA HIS A 450 -23.96 7.49 -0.48
C HIS A 450 -22.66 7.67 -1.25
N ASP A 451 -22.00 6.56 -1.58
CA ASP A 451 -20.77 6.57 -2.41
C ASP A 451 -19.68 7.50 -1.85
N ASN A 452 -19.57 7.61 -0.52
CA ASN A 452 -18.59 8.46 0.16
C ASN A 452 -17.36 7.67 0.63
N GLU A 453 -16.20 8.32 0.62
CA GLU A 453 -14.91 7.79 1.07
C GLU A 453 -14.35 8.72 2.16
N VAL A 454 -14.24 8.23 3.39
CA VAL A 454 -13.77 8.99 4.56
C VAL A 454 -12.50 8.35 5.09
N TYR A 455 -11.36 9.03 4.95
CA TYR A 455 -10.07 8.39 5.25
C TYR A 455 -8.96 9.31 5.72
N ASN A 456 -7.97 8.76 6.42
CA ASN A 456 -6.80 9.49 6.89
C ASN A 456 -7.11 10.74 7.76
N ASN A 457 -8.32 10.84 8.33
CA ASN A 457 -8.67 11.94 9.23
C ASN A 457 -8.17 11.65 10.65
N ILE A 458 -7.88 12.71 11.40
CA ILE A 458 -7.57 12.66 12.82
C ILE A 458 -8.70 13.39 13.56
N ILE A 459 -9.42 12.64 14.40
CA ILE A 459 -10.59 13.13 15.14
C ILE A 459 -10.32 12.96 16.62
N VAL A 460 -10.45 14.07 17.34
CA VAL A 460 -10.04 14.19 18.72
C VAL A 460 -11.16 14.87 19.51
N ASP A 461 -11.45 14.39 20.70
CA ASP A 461 -12.31 15.11 21.66
C ASP A 461 -13.67 15.54 21.05
N THR A 462 -14.31 14.60 20.35
CA THR A 462 -15.69 14.77 19.85
C THR A 462 -16.59 13.90 20.72
N VAL A 463 -17.78 14.40 21.07
CA VAL A 463 -18.47 13.87 22.24
C VAL A 463 -19.30 12.64 21.91
N ASN A 464 -20.27 12.73 20.99
CA ASN A 464 -21.13 11.58 20.71
C ASN A 464 -20.39 10.49 19.95
N ALA A 465 -19.83 10.84 18.79
CA ALA A 465 -19.04 9.90 18.01
C ALA A 465 -17.88 10.55 17.26
N GLY A 466 -16.87 9.74 16.96
CA GLY A 466 -15.78 10.13 16.06
C GLY A 466 -16.27 10.15 14.61
N ILE A 467 -16.61 8.98 14.05
CA ILE A 467 -17.18 8.83 12.70
C ILE A 467 -18.37 7.88 12.72
N GLY A 468 -19.53 8.35 12.25
CA GLY A 468 -20.75 7.56 12.16
C GLY A 468 -21.26 7.37 10.73
N ILE A 469 -21.69 6.14 10.43
CA ILE A 469 -22.58 5.85 9.29
C ILE A 469 -23.97 5.54 9.86
N ALA A 470 -24.89 6.48 9.70
CA ALA A 470 -26.27 6.41 10.22
C ALA A 470 -27.31 6.04 9.15
N SER A 471 -26.96 6.21 7.86
CA SER A 471 -27.89 6.03 6.74
C SER A 471 -27.18 5.78 5.40
N GLY A 472 -27.96 5.36 4.40
CA GLY A 472 -27.54 5.32 2.99
C GLY A 472 -26.70 4.11 2.59
N TRP A 473 -25.89 4.22 1.53
CA TRP A 473 -25.23 3.05 0.91
C TRP A 473 -23.86 3.35 0.28
N ASN A 474 -23.03 2.32 0.08
CA ASN A 474 -21.69 2.45 -0.52
C ASN A 474 -20.78 3.46 0.20
N ASN A 475 -20.92 3.63 1.51
CA ASN A 475 -20.04 4.49 2.28
C ASN A 475 -18.86 3.69 2.84
N SER A 476 -17.65 4.24 2.73
CA SER A 476 -16.43 3.62 3.24
C SER A 476 -15.71 4.56 4.21
N VAL A 477 -15.48 4.09 5.43
CA VAL A 477 -14.73 4.79 6.47
C VAL A 477 -13.48 3.98 6.79
N HIS A 478 -12.30 4.48 6.43
CA HIS A 478 -11.07 3.70 6.63
C HIS A 478 -9.81 4.52 6.91
N ASP A 479 -8.82 3.90 7.56
CA ASP A 479 -7.52 4.53 7.85
C ASP A 479 -7.63 5.85 8.65
N ASN A 480 -8.72 6.04 9.40
CA ASN A 480 -8.90 7.20 10.27
C ASN A 480 -8.37 6.91 11.67
N ARG A 481 -8.04 7.99 12.40
CA ARG A 481 -7.61 7.94 13.78
C ARG A 481 -8.57 8.71 14.67
N MET A 482 -9.19 8.04 15.62
CA MET A 482 -10.22 8.60 16.52
C MET A 482 -9.79 8.42 17.97
N VAL A 483 -9.69 9.52 18.73
CA VAL A 483 -9.21 9.52 20.12
C VAL A 483 -10.11 10.38 20.99
N PHE A 484 -10.63 9.80 22.07
CA PHE A 484 -11.39 10.53 23.08
C PHE A 484 -11.22 9.93 24.48
N ASP A 485 -10.81 10.77 25.43
CA ASP A 485 -10.61 10.42 26.84
C ASP A 485 -11.90 10.48 27.68
N GLY A 486 -12.99 10.95 27.09
CA GLY A 486 -14.32 10.99 27.68
C GLY A 486 -14.57 12.19 28.61
N ARG A 487 -13.64 13.16 28.69
CA ARG A 487 -13.70 14.25 29.68
C ARG A 487 -13.64 15.63 29.04
N ASP A 488 -14.06 16.66 29.78
CA ASP A 488 -13.77 18.05 29.45
C ASP A 488 -12.39 18.49 30.00
N ASP A 489 -11.99 19.73 29.71
CA ASP A 489 -10.73 20.31 30.20
C ASP A 489 -10.64 20.43 31.73
N SER A 490 -11.78 20.35 32.44
CA SER A 490 -11.85 20.34 33.90
C SER A 490 -11.84 18.92 34.50
N GLY A 491 -11.81 17.89 33.65
CA GLY A 491 -11.82 16.49 34.04
C GLY A 491 -13.21 15.90 34.31
N ASN A 492 -14.29 16.64 34.05
CA ASN A 492 -15.66 16.15 34.17
C ASN A 492 -15.98 15.22 33.01
N THR A 493 -16.71 14.15 33.28
CA THR A 493 -17.08 13.19 32.24
C THR A 493 -18.23 13.69 31.38
N PHE A 494 -18.13 13.52 30.06
CA PHE A 494 -19.24 13.76 29.14
C PHE A 494 -20.24 12.60 29.19
N VAL A 495 -21.48 12.86 29.64
CA VAL A 495 -22.53 11.82 29.70
C VAL A 495 -22.95 11.34 28.31
N ALA A 496 -22.90 12.24 27.32
CA ALA A 496 -23.22 11.94 25.92
C ALA A 496 -22.08 11.20 25.18
N ALA A 497 -20.96 10.91 25.86
CA ALA A 497 -19.86 10.13 25.30
C ALA A 497 -20.34 8.73 24.92
N ASN A 498 -20.48 8.48 23.61
CA ASN A 498 -21.04 7.22 23.12
C ASN A 498 -19.95 6.32 22.53
N VAL A 499 -19.53 6.50 21.28
CA VAL A 499 -18.75 5.50 20.54
C VAL A 499 -17.73 6.12 19.58
N GLY A 500 -16.56 5.50 19.41
CA GLY A 500 -15.55 6.00 18.46
C GLY A 500 -16.03 5.97 17.02
N THR A 501 -16.40 4.79 16.51
CA THR A 501 -17.03 4.65 15.20
C THR A 501 -18.22 3.71 15.25
N TYR A 502 -19.24 3.99 14.45
CA TYR A 502 -20.40 3.11 14.32
C TYR A 502 -20.90 3.00 12.89
N VAL A 503 -21.57 1.87 12.63
CA VAL A 503 -22.26 1.56 11.38
C VAL A 503 -23.62 0.98 11.75
N TRP A 504 -24.63 1.85 11.69
CA TRP A 504 -25.97 1.59 12.21
C TRP A 504 -26.99 2.20 11.25
N ASN A 505 -27.94 1.41 10.76
CA ASN A 505 -29.02 1.91 9.91
C ASN A 505 -30.08 2.64 10.77
N TYR A 506 -29.66 3.72 11.43
CA TYR A 506 -30.45 4.51 12.36
C TYR A 506 -31.71 5.07 11.70
N ASP A 507 -31.56 5.60 10.49
CA ASP A 507 -32.66 6.23 9.74
C ASP A 507 -33.64 5.21 9.13
N ALA A 508 -33.41 3.90 9.33
CA ALA A 508 -34.14 2.82 8.69
C ALA A 508 -34.22 3.00 7.16
N ASN A 509 -33.08 3.37 6.55
CA ASN A 509 -33.01 3.63 5.12
C ASN A 509 -33.28 2.34 4.34
N PRO A 510 -34.27 2.31 3.42
CA PRO A 510 -34.62 1.10 2.67
C PRO A 510 -33.55 0.69 1.65
N ASN A 511 -32.65 1.61 1.27
CA ASN A 511 -31.57 1.36 0.32
C ASN A 511 -30.25 0.98 1.02
N TRP A 512 -30.26 0.72 2.33
CA TRP A 512 -29.05 0.42 3.11
C TRP A 512 -28.25 -0.76 2.54
N ALA A 513 -27.04 -0.49 2.06
CA ALA A 513 -26.15 -1.50 1.49
C ALA A 513 -24.68 -1.06 1.48
N ASN A 514 -23.75 -2.01 1.55
CA ASN A 514 -22.31 -1.80 1.32
C ASN A 514 -21.68 -0.65 2.14
N ASN A 515 -22.06 -0.53 3.41
CA ASN A 515 -21.47 0.43 4.33
C ASN A 515 -20.37 -0.27 5.14
N HIS A 516 -19.18 0.31 5.17
CA HIS A 516 -18.01 -0.29 5.78
C HIS A 516 -17.24 0.70 6.65
N SER A 517 -16.76 0.21 7.80
CA SER A 517 -15.82 0.92 8.66
C SER A 517 -14.64 -0.02 8.98
N ILE A 518 -13.49 0.19 8.34
CA ILE A 518 -12.36 -0.76 8.34
C ILE A 518 -11.00 -0.09 8.51
N ASN A 519 -9.99 -0.79 9.04
CA ASN A 519 -8.61 -0.28 9.18
C ASN A 519 -8.46 1.03 9.98
N ASN A 520 -9.46 1.41 10.78
CA ASN A 520 -9.36 2.61 11.62
C ASN A 520 -8.60 2.30 12.92
N SER A 521 -7.95 3.32 13.47
CA SER A 521 -7.31 3.28 14.79
C SER A 521 -8.16 4.04 15.80
N VAL A 522 -8.69 3.35 16.82
CA VAL A 522 -9.70 3.95 17.71
C VAL A 522 -9.37 3.75 19.18
N GLY A 523 -9.40 4.84 19.94
CA GLY A 523 -9.33 4.82 21.40
C GLY A 523 -10.40 5.72 21.98
N TRP A 524 -11.49 5.13 22.47
CA TRP A 524 -12.66 5.89 22.87
C TRP A 524 -13.19 5.48 24.25
N ILE A 525 -13.32 6.46 25.15
CA ILE A 525 -13.84 6.26 26.50
C ILE A 525 -15.26 6.85 26.59
N LYS A 526 -16.22 6.02 26.99
CA LYS A 526 -17.61 6.46 27.25
C LYS A 526 -17.79 6.92 28.70
N ALA A 527 -18.97 7.46 29.00
CA ALA A 527 -19.24 8.15 30.26
C ALA A 527 -18.98 7.35 31.56
N ASN A 528 -19.02 6.02 31.51
CA ASN A 528 -18.75 5.17 32.67
C ASN A 528 -17.27 4.75 32.80
N GLY A 529 -16.38 5.34 31.99
CA GLY A 529 -14.94 5.05 31.98
C GLY A 529 -14.54 3.79 31.22
N GLN A 530 -15.49 3.04 30.64
CA GLN A 530 -15.18 1.88 29.81
C GLN A 530 -14.83 2.29 28.38
N ARG A 531 -14.13 1.40 27.67
CA ARG A 531 -13.89 1.53 26.23
C ARG A 531 -15.17 1.31 25.43
N ASN A 532 -15.36 2.12 24.39
CA ASN A 532 -16.39 1.91 23.38
C ASN A 532 -15.91 2.37 22.00
N ASP A 533 -14.94 1.64 21.46
CA ASP A 533 -14.27 2.03 20.22
C ASP A 533 -15.19 1.87 19.00
N MET A 534 -15.97 0.79 18.96
CA MET A 534 -16.70 0.39 17.77
C MET A 534 -18.06 -0.19 18.13
N TRP A 535 -19.07 0.14 17.33
CA TRP A 535 -20.39 -0.47 17.41
C TRP A 535 -20.99 -0.64 16.00
N PHE A 536 -21.01 -1.87 15.50
CA PHE A 536 -21.48 -2.20 14.16
C PHE A 536 -22.64 -3.20 14.21
N PRO A 537 -23.87 -2.77 14.57
CA PRO A 537 -25.04 -3.63 14.55
C PRO A 537 -25.48 -4.02 13.13
N ASP A 538 -25.23 -3.17 12.13
CA ASP A 538 -25.73 -3.36 10.75
C ASP A 538 -24.62 -3.44 9.70
N ALA A 539 -23.38 -3.72 10.12
CA ALA A 539 -22.25 -3.98 9.22
C ALA A 539 -21.87 -5.47 9.21
N PRO A 540 -21.15 -5.93 8.18
CA PRO A 540 -20.54 -7.26 8.18
C PRO A 540 -19.64 -7.47 9.40
N SER A 541 -19.70 -8.67 10.00
CA SER A 541 -18.87 -9.00 11.17
C SER A 541 -17.36 -8.97 10.89
N SER A 542 -16.96 -9.08 9.62
CA SER A 542 -15.57 -8.96 9.16
C SER A 542 -14.96 -7.60 9.47
N ASP A 543 -15.76 -6.53 9.51
CA ASP A 543 -15.27 -5.17 9.69
C ASP A 543 -14.62 -4.98 11.07
N TYR A 544 -15.15 -5.64 12.12
CA TYR A 544 -14.57 -5.62 13.46
C TYR A 544 -13.10 -6.06 13.49
N GLY A 545 -12.72 -7.07 12.69
CA GLY A 545 -11.38 -7.65 12.71
C GLY A 545 -10.30 -6.81 12.04
N THR A 546 -10.68 -5.74 11.33
CA THR A 546 -9.74 -4.88 10.57
C THR A 546 -9.36 -3.62 11.31
N ASN A 547 -10.20 -3.17 12.25
CA ASN A 547 -9.96 -1.96 13.03
C ASN A 547 -9.06 -2.26 14.24
N THR A 548 -8.20 -1.32 14.59
CA THR A 548 -7.18 -1.48 15.64
C THR A 548 -7.50 -0.61 16.85
N PRO A 549 -7.85 -1.20 18.01
CA PRO A 549 -7.97 -0.46 19.26
C PRO A 549 -6.63 0.16 19.68
N LEU A 550 -6.64 1.43 20.08
CA LEU A 550 -5.45 2.07 20.64
C LEU A 550 -5.10 1.50 22.03
N PRO A 551 -3.81 1.48 22.42
CA PRO A 551 -3.39 1.01 23.73
C PRO A 551 -4.02 1.81 24.87
N ASN A 552 -4.32 1.15 25.99
CA ASN A 552 -4.76 1.80 27.22
C ASN A 552 -3.56 2.35 28.03
N PRO A 553 -3.76 3.40 28.86
CA PRO A 553 -4.98 4.19 28.97
C PRO A 553 -5.09 5.24 27.85
N ILE A 554 -6.32 5.56 27.44
CA ILE A 554 -6.60 6.77 26.65
C ILE A 554 -6.67 7.95 27.60
N THR A 555 -5.91 9.00 27.31
CA THR A 555 -5.74 10.16 28.18
C THR A 555 -5.77 11.46 27.38
N ARG A 556 -5.95 12.59 28.06
CA ARG A 556 -5.78 13.93 27.47
C ARG A 556 -4.43 14.11 26.76
N GLN A 557 -3.37 13.50 27.26
CA GLN A 557 -2.06 13.53 26.59
C GLN A 557 -2.08 12.77 25.27
N THR A 558 -2.85 11.68 25.18
CA THR A 558 -3.05 10.93 23.94
C THR A 558 -3.71 11.81 22.89
N GLU A 559 -4.78 12.53 23.27
CA GLU A 559 -5.46 13.50 22.40
C GLU A 559 -4.54 14.63 21.94
N GLN A 560 -3.80 15.26 22.86
CA GLN A 560 -2.88 16.36 22.54
C GLN A 560 -1.75 15.94 21.60
N ALA A 561 -1.28 14.69 21.69
CA ALA A 561 -0.27 14.15 20.78
C ALA A 561 -0.78 14.06 19.34
N GLU A 562 -2.09 13.88 19.12
CA GLU A 562 -2.66 13.78 17.78
C GLU A 562 -2.57 15.05 16.98
N TYR A 563 -2.65 16.21 17.64
CA TYR A 563 -2.41 17.49 16.96
C TYR A 563 -0.97 17.58 16.44
N GLN A 564 0.01 17.14 17.24
CA GLN A 564 1.41 17.11 16.81
C GLN A 564 1.64 16.12 15.66
N ASN A 565 0.99 14.95 15.70
CA ASN A 565 1.00 13.99 14.59
C ASN A 565 0.45 14.62 13.30
N TRP A 566 -0.64 15.37 13.41
CA TRP A 566 -1.23 16.06 12.27
C TRP A 566 -0.33 17.20 11.74
N LEU A 567 0.29 18.00 12.62
CA LEU A 567 1.29 19.00 12.21
C LEU A 567 2.49 18.35 11.49
N GLY A 568 2.96 17.20 11.97
CA GLY A 568 3.99 16.41 11.30
C GLY A 568 3.54 15.93 9.91
N LYS A 569 2.28 15.50 9.79
CA LYS A 569 1.66 15.11 8.52
C LYS A 569 1.57 16.29 7.54
N LEU A 570 1.19 17.49 7.99
CA LEU A 570 1.24 18.70 7.16
C LEU A 570 2.64 18.98 6.63
N ALA A 571 3.64 18.96 7.53
CA ALA A 571 5.02 19.23 7.19
C ALA A 571 5.58 18.21 6.17
N ALA A 572 5.32 16.92 6.38
CA ALA A 572 5.73 15.85 5.47
C ALA A 572 5.14 15.99 4.05
N ASN A 573 3.97 16.64 3.94
CA ASN A 573 3.28 16.85 2.66
C ASN A 573 3.43 18.28 2.11
N GLY A 574 4.21 19.15 2.77
CA GLY A 574 4.38 20.55 2.35
C GLY A 574 3.08 21.35 2.35
N ILE A 575 2.15 21.03 3.26
CA ILE A 575 0.85 21.70 3.36
C ILE A 575 0.89 22.81 4.41
N THR A 576 0.29 23.95 4.08
CA THR A 576 -0.03 25.04 5.02
C THR A 576 -1.53 25.26 4.99
N VAL A 577 -2.11 25.66 6.13
CA VAL A 577 -3.55 25.84 6.32
C VAL A 577 -3.87 27.23 6.88
N GLY A 578 -5.03 27.76 6.52
CA GLY A 578 -5.49 29.10 6.92
C GLY A 578 -5.15 30.21 5.93
N ALA A 579 -5.69 31.40 6.20
CA ALA A 579 -5.55 32.61 5.37
C ALA A 579 -4.17 33.26 5.44
#